data_AF-A0A7R9YBI1-F1
#
_entry.id   AF-A0A7R9YBI1-F1
#
_cell.length_a   1.000
_cell.length_b   1.000
_cell.length_c   1.000
_cell.angle_alpha   90.00
_cell.angle_beta   90.00
_cell.angle_gamma   90.00
#
_symmetry.space_group_name_H-M   'P 1'
#
loop_
_entity.id
_entity.type
_entity.pdbx_description
1 polymer ?
#
loop_
_entity_poly.entity_id
_entity_poly.type
_entity_poly.pdbx_seq_one_letter_code
_entity_poly.pdbx_strand_id
1 'polypeptide(L)'
;PSVPQLTQLSLWGNAIGDEGVKAIGRALLKGACPSLSSFLADSSLSSSASLLALEMPIEWEGKKSNSFILAFHRLRCQGQSRRFAAAKVLIAGPAAAGKTCLANAIVENTNSWRQHFYRRDQTDGMEVVRWERPTQDLDAVLLYDFGGQPVYKASHRLFMGGRAVFVVVWNPRAENDGDRKDYEEYARDVLDEQPSARIAFVSTHRDVPDLRYPGVQQMGELLHQRFDDNFDSYDDVALTPPVVGAPDALGGLRQLVLSKVMALPNIRLTMPQSFRALLERLQQISWTGEKWWISHREFLQVAEACECHVLKQDHGNGYDMPGAALELFDQWGYVKVVKSAGRNDVVLDPSRLAEALALV
;
A
#
# COMPACT_ATOMS: atom_id res chain seq x y z
N PRO A 1 14.65 -17.84 -30.33
CA PRO A 1 15.26 -19.19 -30.24
C PRO A 1 15.37 -19.57 -28.76
N SER A 2 14.95 -20.77 -28.37
CA SER A 2 15.07 -21.25 -26.98
C SER A 2 16.43 -21.91 -26.80
N VAL A 3 17.11 -21.64 -25.68
CA VAL A 3 18.39 -22.23 -25.27
C VAL A 3 18.15 -23.02 -23.98
N PRO A 4 17.54 -24.22 -24.06
CA PRO A 4 17.03 -24.94 -22.90
C PRO A 4 18.12 -25.53 -21.99
N GLN A 5 19.36 -25.63 -22.45
CA GLN A 5 20.48 -26.19 -21.68
C GLN A 5 21.32 -25.12 -20.97
N LEU A 6 21.04 -23.83 -21.21
CA LEU A 6 21.82 -22.75 -20.61
C LEU A 6 21.41 -22.55 -19.14
N THR A 7 22.31 -22.89 -18.22
CA THR A 7 22.10 -22.75 -16.76
C THR A 7 22.72 -21.48 -16.19
N GLN A 8 23.74 -20.92 -16.83
CA GLN A 8 24.39 -19.69 -16.39
C GLN A 8 24.61 -18.75 -17.57
N LEU A 9 24.33 -17.46 -17.36
CA LEU A 9 24.55 -16.41 -18.34
C LEU A 9 25.27 -15.24 -17.67
N SER A 10 26.54 -15.07 -18.01
CA SER A 10 27.34 -13.92 -17.59
C SER A 10 27.52 -12.98 -18.77
N LEU A 11 27.09 -11.73 -18.58
CA LEU A 11 27.20 -10.64 -19.54
C LEU A 11 28.00 -9.47 -18.98
N TRP A 12 28.74 -9.67 -17.88
CA TRP A 12 29.66 -8.69 -17.33
C TRP A 12 30.66 -8.21 -18.38
N GLY A 13 30.91 -6.90 -18.43
CA GLY A 13 31.87 -6.29 -19.35
C GLY A 13 31.42 -6.26 -20.82
N ASN A 14 30.16 -6.57 -21.12
CA ASN A 14 29.63 -6.56 -22.49
C ASN A 14 28.94 -5.25 -22.88
N ALA A 15 28.95 -4.24 -22.02
CA ALA A 15 28.36 -2.91 -22.26
C ALA A 15 26.92 -2.96 -22.80
N ILE A 16 26.14 -3.97 -22.41
CA ILE A 16 24.77 -4.21 -22.92
C ILE A 16 23.77 -3.11 -22.53
N GLY A 17 24.08 -2.35 -21.49
CA GLY A 17 23.23 -1.28 -20.96
C GLY A 17 21.88 -1.75 -20.43
N ASP A 18 21.09 -0.80 -19.94
CA ASP A 18 19.80 -1.09 -19.30
C ASP A 18 18.77 -1.62 -20.29
N GLU A 19 18.73 -1.11 -21.52
CA GLU A 19 17.81 -1.58 -22.55
C GLU A 19 18.15 -3.00 -23.02
N GLY A 20 19.44 -3.34 -23.10
CA GLY A 20 19.88 -4.72 -23.39
C GLY A 20 19.47 -5.69 -22.28
N VAL A 21 19.68 -5.32 -21.02
CA VAL A 21 19.24 -6.13 -19.86
C VAL A 21 17.72 -6.29 -19.84
N LYS A 22 16.94 -5.24 -20.12
CA LYS A 22 15.48 -5.32 -20.24
C LYS A 22 15.04 -6.27 -21.36
N ALA A 23 15.66 -6.16 -22.54
CA ALA A 23 15.34 -7.03 -23.67
C ALA A 23 15.62 -8.51 -23.35
N ILE A 24 16.75 -8.78 -22.70
CA ILE A 24 17.12 -10.12 -22.23
C ILE A 24 16.15 -10.59 -21.14
N GLY A 25 15.84 -9.75 -20.16
CA GLY A 25 14.84 -10.04 -19.12
C GLY A 25 13.50 -10.46 -19.73
N ARG A 26 12.97 -9.68 -20.69
CA ARG A 26 11.73 -10.01 -21.42
C ARG A 26 11.84 -11.32 -22.20
N ALA A 27 12.97 -11.59 -22.85
CA ALA A 27 13.20 -12.85 -23.56
C ALA A 27 13.21 -14.04 -22.60
N LEU A 28 13.89 -13.90 -21.46
CA LEU A 28 13.91 -14.89 -20.39
C LEU A 28 12.50 -15.14 -19.85
N LEU A 29 11.69 -14.08 -19.70
CA LEU A 29 10.29 -14.24 -19.26
C LEU A 29 9.45 -15.04 -20.27
N LYS A 30 9.70 -14.85 -21.57
CA LYS A 30 9.06 -15.61 -22.65
C LYS A 30 9.59 -17.05 -22.79
N GLY A 31 10.39 -17.53 -21.84
CA GLY A 31 10.91 -18.89 -21.84
C GLY A 31 12.10 -19.11 -22.77
N ALA A 32 12.87 -18.05 -23.11
CA ALA A 32 14.05 -18.21 -23.95
C ALA A 32 15.11 -19.12 -23.31
N CYS A 33 15.31 -19.05 -21.99
CA CYS A 33 16.26 -19.91 -21.27
C CYS A 33 15.58 -20.50 -20.01
N PRO A 34 14.77 -21.56 -20.15
CA PRO A 34 13.98 -22.11 -19.05
C PRO A 34 14.82 -22.66 -17.90
N SER A 35 16.01 -23.19 -18.19
CA SER A 35 16.92 -23.81 -17.21
C SER A 35 17.98 -22.87 -16.65
N LEU A 36 17.96 -21.60 -17.04
CA LEU A 36 18.89 -20.62 -16.49
C LEU A 36 18.72 -20.60 -14.96
N SER A 37 19.76 -20.38 -14.17
CA SER A 37 19.70 -20.30 -12.71
C SER A 37 20.50 -19.12 -12.19
N SER A 38 21.55 -18.72 -12.93
CA SER A 38 22.38 -17.55 -12.67
C SER A 38 22.38 -16.57 -13.84
N PHE A 39 22.15 -15.29 -13.55
CA PHE A 39 22.27 -14.20 -14.52
C PHE A 39 23.07 -13.05 -13.92
N LEU A 40 24.26 -12.83 -14.48
CA LEU A 40 25.20 -11.82 -14.03
C LEU A 40 25.34 -10.78 -15.14
N ALA A 41 25.03 -9.52 -14.83
CA ALA A 41 25.19 -8.39 -15.74
C ALA A 41 25.56 -7.12 -14.95
N ASP A 42 26.18 -6.16 -15.63
CA ASP A 42 26.56 -4.87 -15.04
C ASP A 42 25.32 -3.99 -14.75
N SER A 43 24.29 -4.10 -15.58
CA SER A 43 23.01 -3.38 -15.44
C SER A 43 22.00 -4.17 -14.58
N SER A 44 21.13 -3.44 -13.88
CA SER A 44 20.18 -4.02 -12.92
C SER A 44 18.78 -4.28 -13.52
N LEU A 45 18.27 -5.50 -13.31
CA LEU A 45 16.85 -5.86 -13.52
C LEU A 45 15.94 -5.31 -12.43
N SER A 46 16.50 -4.81 -11.32
CA SER A 46 15.75 -4.19 -10.23
C SER A 46 15.65 -2.67 -10.37
N SER A 47 15.83 -2.08 -11.57
CA SER A 47 15.41 -0.69 -11.79
C SER A 47 13.88 -0.61 -11.95
N SER A 48 13.28 0.52 -11.56
CA SER A 48 11.83 0.77 -11.65
C SER A 48 11.26 0.43 -13.04
N ALA A 49 11.92 0.89 -14.12
CA ALA A 49 11.49 0.63 -15.49
C ALA A 49 11.52 -0.88 -15.84
N SER A 50 12.51 -1.61 -15.34
CA SER A 50 12.62 -3.06 -15.54
C SER A 50 11.54 -3.79 -14.76
N LEU A 51 11.34 -3.46 -13.48
CA LEU A 51 10.32 -4.09 -12.63
C LEU A 51 8.91 -3.87 -13.19
N LEU A 52 8.60 -2.66 -13.68
CA LEU A 52 7.36 -2.36 -14.40
C LEU A 52 7.21 -3.24 -15.65
N ALA A 53 8.23 -3.28 -16.51
CA ALA A 53 8.18 -4.05 -17.75
C ALA A 53 8.10 -5.57 -17.55
N LEU A 54 8.53 -6.07 -16.40
CA LEU A 54 8.54 -7.48 -16.03
C LEU A 54 7.37 -7.85 -15.11
N GLU A 55 6.44 -6.91 -14.85
CA GLU A 55 5.33 -7.07 -13.92
C GLU A 55 5.80 -7.60 -12.56
N MET A 56 6.87 -7.01 -12.02
CA MET A 56 7.48 -7.35 -10.75
C MET A 56 7.15 -6.30 -9.68
N PRO A 57 7.18 -6.65 -8.39
CA PRO A 57 6.99 -5.67 -7.32
C PRO A 57 8.00 -4.53 -7.42
N ILE A 58 7.52 -3.29 -7.53
CA ILE A 58 8.37 -2.10 -7.63
C ILE A 58 9.13 -1.84 -6.32
N GLU A 59 8.61 -2.35 -5.20
CA GLU A 59 9.21 -2.26 -3.86
C GLU A 59 10.57 -2.94 -3.77
N TRP A 60 10.91 -3.79 -4.74
CA TRP A 60 12.20 -4.47 -4.85
C TRP A 60 13.25 -3.65 -5.59
N GLU A 61 12.93 -2.42 -6.01
CA GLU A 61 13.87 -1.54 -6.70
C GLU A 61 15.16 -1.34 -5.89
N GLY A 62 16.30 -1.64 -6.51
CA GLY A 62 17.62 -1.55 -5.88
C GLY A 62 17.86 -2.52 -4.70
N LYS A 63 16.86 -3.31 -4.29
CA LYS A 63 16.94 -4.21 -3.12
C LYS A 63 17.19 -5.67 -3.49
N LYS A 64 16.71 -6.11 -4.66
CA LYS A 64 16.85 -7.50 -5.12
C LYS A 64 17.86 -7.61 -6.25
N SER A 65 18.60 -8.71 -6.25
CA SER A 65 19.56 -9.03 -7.31
C SER A 65 18.87 -9.52 -8.58
N ASN A 66 19.56 -9.41 -9.71
CA ASN A 66 19.09 -9.92 -11.00
C ASN A 66 18.71 -11.41 -10.93
N SER A 67 19.54 -12.22 -10.26
CA SER A 67 19.30 -13.65 -10.11
C SER A 67 18.06 -13.95 -9.23
N PHE A 68 17.79 -13.13 -8.21
CA PHE A 68 16.55 -13.24 -7.41
C PHE A 68 15.32 -12.96 -8.27
N ILE A 69 15.32 -11.86 -9.04
CA ILE A 69 14.20 -11.48 -9.90
C ILE A 69 13.87 -12.59 -10.92
N LEU A 70 14.89 -13.21 -11.51
CA LEU A 70 14.69 -14.34 -12.43
C LEU A 70 14.20 -15.60 -11.72
N ALA A 71 14.75 -15.93 -10.55
CA ALA A 71 14.29 -17.09 -9.78
C ALA A 71 12.81 -16.93 -9.38
N PHE A 72 12.42 -15.75 -8.92
CA PHE A 72 11.04 -15.42 -8.61
C PHE A 72 10.13 -15.48 -9.84
N HIS A 73 10.58 -14.98 -10.99
CA HIS A 73 9.83 -15.12 -12.24
C HIS A 73 9.60 -16.59 -12.61
N ARG A 74 10.61 -17.45 -12.49
CA ARG A 74 10.45 -18.89 -12.76
C ARG A 74 9.47 -19.54 -11.81
N LEU A 75 9.53 -19.20 -10.53
CA LEU A 75 8.56 -19.68 -9.54
C LEU A 75 7.13 -19.32 -9.97
N ARG A 76 6.91 -18.11 -10.49
CA ARG A 76 5.59 -17.69 -11.04
C ARG A 76 5.16 -18.49 -12.27
N CYS A 77 6.08 -18.79 -13.19
CA CYS A 77 5.75 -19.48 -14.44
C CYS A 77 5.59 -21.00 -14.30
N GLN A 78 6.35 -21.62 -13.41
CA GLN A 78 6.35 -23.08 -13.23
C GLN A 78 5.29 -23.52 -12.21
N GLY A 79 4.94 -22.65 -11.26
CA GLY A 79 3.93 -22.91 -10.24
C GLY A 79 2.55 -22.36 -10.60
N GLN A 80 1.58 -22.66 -9.72
CA GLN A 80 0.33 -21.92 -9.73
C GLN A 80 0.59 -20.49 -9.27
N SER A 81 0.01 -19.52 -9.96
CA SER A 81 0.07 -18.12 -9.57
C SER A 81 -1.33 -17.53 -9.41
N ARG A 82 -1.46 -16.56 -8.52
CA ARG A 82 -2.69 -15.82 -8.23
C ARG A 82 -2.47 -14.34 -8.41
N ARG A 83 -3.53 -13.66 -8.84
CA ARG A 83 -3.54 -12.20 -8.83
C ARG A 83 -3.52 -11.71 -7.38
N PHE A 84 -2.78 -10.63 -7.17
CA PHE A 84 -2.79 -9.79 -6.00
C PHE A 84 -3.13 -8.38 -6.48
N ALA A 85 -4.18 -7.82 -5.90
CA ALA A 85 -4.62 -6.47 -6.23
C ALA A 85 -5.06 -5.72 -4.98
N ALA A 86 -4.10 -5.14 -4.26
CA ALA A 86 -4.37 -4.41 -3.04
C ALA A 86 -3.49 -3.17 -2.86
N ALA A 87 -4.07 -2.16 -2.24
CA ALA A 87 -3.41 -0.89 -1.96
C ALA A 87 -3.82 -0.34 -0.61
N LYS A 88 -3.00 0.59 -0.12
CA LYS A 88 -3.31 1.43 1.03
C LYS A 88 -3.93 2.75 0.58
N VAL A 89 -4.88 3.24 1.37
CA VAL A 89 -5.34 4.62 1.32
C VAL A 89 -5.03 5.21 2.69
N LEU A 90 -4.12 6.18 2.74
CA LEU A 90 -3.72 6.85 3.97
C LEU A 90 -4.54 8.12 4.12
N ILE A 91 -5.31 8.21 5.19
CA ILE A 91 -6.19 9.34 5.49
C ILE A 91 -5.55 10.15 6.62
N ALA A 92 -5.01 11.30 6.27
CA ALA A 92 -4.35 12.24 7.18
C ALA A 92 -5.21 13.50 7.38
N GLY A 93 -4.99 14.21 8.48
CA GLY A 93 -5.68 15.47 8.75
C GLY A 93 -5.95 15.70 10.24
N PRO A 94 -6.47 16.90 10.59
CA PRO A 94 -6.68 17.31 11.97
C PRO A 94 -7.60 16.38 12.77
N ALA A 95 -7.55 16.49 14.10
CA ALA A 95 -8.58 15.91 14.94
C ALA A 95 -9.96 16.47 14.56
N ALA A 96 -11.01 15.67 14.68
CA ALA A 96 -12.38 16.06 14.30
C ALA A 96 -12.60 16.47 12.82
N ALA A 97 -11.63 16.20 11.92
CA ALA A 97 -11.80 16.39 10.48
C ALA A 97 -12.83 15.45 9.82
N GLY A 98 -13.25 14.39 10.52
CA GLY A 98 -14.21 13.39 10.00
C GLY A 98 -13.57 12.20 9.27
N LYS A 99 -12.27 11.95 9.48
CA LYS A 99 -11.50 10.88 8.82
C LYS A 99 -12.07 9.47 9.05
N THR A 100 -12.38 9.13 10.29
CA THR A 100 -12.96 7.83 10.66
C THR A 100 -14.33 7.63 10.04
N CYS A 101 -15.16 8.67 10.07
CA CYS A 101 -16.45 8.67 9.40
C CYS A 101 -16.29 8.48 7.88
N LEU A 102 -15.31 9.16 7.27
CA LEU A 102 -15.01 9.03 5.85
C LEU A 102 -14.56 7.61 5.48
N ALA A 103 -13.61 7.04 6.22
CA ALA A 103 -13.08 5.70 5.99
C ALA A 103 -14.19 4.65 6.04
N ASN A 104 -15.02 4.70 7.08
CA ASN A 104 -16.13 3.78 7.24
C ASN A 104 -17.24 4.00 6.21
N ALA A 105 -17.56 5.25 5.88
CA ALA A 105 -18.58 5.56 4.88
C ALA A 105 -18.15 5.16 3.46
N ILE A 106 -16.85 5.14 3.15
CA ILE A 106 -16.35 4.58 1.88
C ILE A 106 -16.64 3.08 1.79
N VAL A 107 -16.45 2.32 2.87
CA VAL A 107 -16.60 0.85 2.89
C VAL A 107 -18.04 0.40 3.07
N GLU A 108 -18.76 0.99 4.04
CA GLU A 108 -20.14 0.65 4.33
C GLU A 108 -21.06 1.33 3.30
N ASN A 109 -21.69 0.51 2.46
CA ASN A 109 -22.79 0.96 1.60
C ASN A 109 -24.13 1.02 2.36
N THR A 110 -24.08 1.07 3.70
CA THR A 110 -25.24 0.98 4.60
C THR A 110 -25.20 2.07 5.67
N ASN A 111 -26.37 2.43 6.19
CA ASN A 111 -26.59 3.55 7.13
C ASN A 111 -26.07 3.28 8.57
N SER A 112 -25.28 2.22 8.76
CA SER A 112 -24.85 1.69 10.06
C SER A 112 -23.69 2.45 10.70
N TRP A 113 -22.82 3.09 9.91
CA TRP A 113 -21.63 3.79 10.41
C TRP A 113 -21.96 4.85 11.49
N ARG A 114 -23.11 5.53 11.41
CA ARG A 114 -23.52 6.53 12.42
C ARG A 114 -23.77 5.96 13.82
N GLN A 115 -24.22 4.71 13.96
CA GLN A 115 -24.51 4.13 15.28
C GLN A 115 -23.23 3.85 16.08
N HIS A 116 -22.10 3.69 15.39
CA HIS A 116 -20.80 3.41 15.99
C HIS A 116 -20.00 4.68 16.31
N PHE A 117 -20.14 5.76 15.52
CA PHE A 117 -19.26 6.94 15.63
C PHE A 117 -19.79 8.12 16.45
N TYR A 118 -21.09 8.20 16.77
CA TYR A 118 -21.59 9.24 17.70
C TYR A 118 -21.11 9.06 19.16
N ARG A 119 -20.38 7.99 19.48
CA ARG A 119 -19.85 7.71 20.83
C ARG A 119 -18.33 7.91 20.96
N ARG A 120 -17.61 8.26 19.89
CA ARG A 120 -16.17 8.53 19.94
C ARG A 120 -15.89 9.97 19.53
N ASP A 121 -15.38 10.76 20.47
CA ASP A 121 -14.99 12.15 20.20
C ASP A 121 -13.71 12.24 19.35
N GLN A 122 -12.80 11.27 19.45
CA GLN A 122 -11.55 11.20 18.68
C GLN A 122 -11.09 9.75 18.46
N THR A 123 -10.36 9.51 17.36
CA THR A 123 -9.61 8.26 17.12
C THR A 123 -8.35 8.29 17.94
N ASP A 124 -8.20 7.29 18.80
CA ASP A 124 -6.98 7.05 19.56
C ASP A 124 -6.05 6.16 18.72
N GLY A 125 -4.85 6.64 18.39
CA GLY A 125 -3.89 5.89 17.59
C GLY A 125 -4.23 5.81 16.11
N MET A 126 -4.48 4.59 15.61
CA MET A 126 -4.70 4.30 14.19
C MET A 126 -5.73 3.19 14.03
N GLU A 127 -6.61 3.32 13.06
CA GLU A 127 -7.58 2.30 12.67
C GLU A 127 -7.37 1.89 11.22
N VAL A 128 -7.47 0.60 10.92
CA VAL A 128 -7.41 0.08 9.55
C VAL A 128 -8.76 -0.50 9.15
N VAL A 129 -9.50 0.23 8.31
CA VAL A 129 -10.77 -0.25 7.74
C VAL A 129 -10.47 -1.02 6.46
N ARG A 130 -10.87 -2.29 6.40
CA ARG A 130 -10.62 -3.15 5.23
C ARG A 130 -11.83 -3.13 4.29
N TRP A 131 -11.64 -2.61 3.08
CA TRP A 131 -12.60 -2.71 2.00
C TRP A 131 -12.29 -3.96 1.16
N GLU A 132 -12.90 -5.08 1.53
CA GLU A 132 -12.70 -6.36 0.85
C GLU A 132 -13.46 -6.39 -0.49
N ARG A 133 -12.77 -6.79 -1.56
CA ARG A 133 -13.30 -6.96 -2.91
C ARG A 133 -14.22 -5.81 -3.37
N PRO A 134 -13.74 -4.55 -3.37
CA PRO A 134 -14.56 -3.39 -3.71
C PRO A 134 -14.97 -3.39 -5.18
N THR A 135 -14.22 -4.08 -6.03
CA THR A 135 -14.53 -4.34 -7.43
C THR A 135 -14.11 -5.78 -7.76
N GLN A 136 -14.49 -6.28 -8.95
CA GLN A 136 -13.99 -7.57 -9.43
C GLN A 136 -12.47 -7.57 -9.66
N ASP A 137 -11.83 -6.41 -9.72
CA ASP A 137 -10.43 -6.24 -10.06
C ASP A 137 -9.50 -5.97 -8.88
N LEU A 138 -10.04 -5.78 -7.69
CA LEU A 138 -9.30 -5.51 -6.46
C LEU A 138 -9.64 -6.56 -5.42
N ASP A 139 -8.61 -7.10 -4.77
CA ASP A 139 -8.77 -8.01 -3.64
C ASP A 139 -9.13 -7.24 -2.37
N ALA A 140 -8.43 -6.15 -2.09
CA ALA A 140 -8.72 -5.30 -0.92
C ALA A 140 -8.20 -3.86 -1.11
N VAL A 141 -8.84 -2.90 -0.45
CA VAL A 141 -8.29 -1.57 -0.18
C VAL A 141 -8.21 -1.38 1.33
N LEU A 142 -7.03 -1.06 1.84
CA LEU A 142 -6.79 -0.86 3.28
C LEU A 142 -6.81 0.64 3.58
N LEU A 143 -7.88 1.11 4.22
CA LEU A 143 -8.02 2.51 4.61
C LEU A 143 -7.40 2.70 6.00
N TYR A 144 -6.25 3.37 6.02
CA TYR A 144 -5.53 3.74 7.23
C TYR A 144 -6.05 5.10 7.71
N ASP A 145 -6.83 5.08 8.80
CA ASP A 145 -7.28 6.28 9.51
C ASP A 145 -6.33 6.57 10.67
N PHE A 146 -5.64 7.70 10.57
CA PHE A 146 -4.66 8.13 11.57
C PHE A 146 -5.29 9.11 12.56
N GLY A 147 -5.05 8.91 13.86
CA GLY A 147 -5.44 9.85 14.90
C GLY A 147 -4.85 11.23 14.63
N GLY A 148 -5.64 12.29 14.73
CA GLY A 148 -5.17 13.65 14.41
C GLY A 148 -4.18 14.24 15.43
N GLN A 149 -3.84 13.51 16.50
CA GLN A 149 -3.08 14.07 17.62
C GLN A 149 -1.56 14.07 17.32
N PRO A 150 -0.81 15.13 17.71
CA PRO A 150 0.62 15.23 17.46
C PRO A 150 1.46 14.05 17.98
N VAL A 151 1.04 13.41 19.07
CA VAL A 151 1.71 12.24 19.67
C VAL A 151 1.84 11.07 18.70
N TYR A 152 0.94 10.95 17.73
CA TYR A 152 0.92 9.86 16.78
C TYR A 152 1.72 10.11 15.49
N LYS A 153 2.25 11.34 15.30
CA LYS A 153 3.00 11.70 14.07
C LYS A 153 4.16 10.75 13.79
N ALA A 154 4.96 10.39 14.79
CA ALA A 154 6.09 9.48 14.62
C ALA A 154 5.64 8.06 14.22
N SER A 155 4.55 7.58 14.82
CA SER A 155 3.97 6.26 14.50
C SER A 155 3.39 6.21 13.08
N HIS A 156 2.79 7.30 12.59
CA HIS A 156 2.22 7.35 11.24
C HIS A 156 3.26 7.16 10.14
N ARG A 157 4.46 7.73 10.32
CA ARG A 157 5.58 7.62 9.36
C ARG A 157 5.93 6.18 9.04
N LEU A 158 5.78 5.28 10.02
CA LEU A 158 6.03 3.83 9.84
C LEU A 158 5.13 3.19 8.77
N PHE A 159 3.98 3.79 8.46
CA PHE A 159 2.97 3.24 7.56
C PHE A 159 2.89 3.96 6.19
N MET A 160 3.63 5.08 6.01
CA MET A 160 3.56 5.93 4.82
C MET A 160 4.28 5.41 3.57
N GLY A 161 5.21 4.44 3.70
CA GLY A 161 5.95 3.90 2.55
C GLY A 161 5.16 2.90 1.70
N GLY A 162 5.54 2.73 0.42
CA GLY A 162 4.95 1.72 -0.47
C GLY A 162 3.82 2.26 -1.36
N ARG A 163 3.10 1.36 -2.05
CA ARG A 163 2.00 1.72 -2.97
C ARG A 163 0.77 2.20 -2.20
N ALA A 164 0.61 3.51 -2.13
CA ALA A 164 -0.46 4.16 -1.39
C ALA A 164 -1.09 5.34 -2.13
N VAL A 165 -2.37 5.57 -1.85
CA VAL A 165 -3.07 6.82 -2.17
C VAL A 165 -3.11 7.67 -0.90
N PHE A 166 -2.76 8.96 -1.01
CA PHE A 166 -2.75 9.90 0.10
C PHE A 166 -3.97 10.80 0.03
N VAL A 167 -4.73 10.86 1.13
CA VAL A 167 -5.92 11.68 1.26
C VAL A 167 -5.76 12.59 2.48
N VAL A 168 -5.79 13.90 2.26
CA VAL A 168 -5.79 14.90 3.34
C VAL A 168 -7.21 15.42 3.54
N VAL A 169 -7.71 15.27 4.76
CA VAL A 169 -9.10 15.59 5.13
C VAL A 169 -9.14 16.69 6.16
N TRP A 170 -10.05 17.66 6.01
CA TRP A 170 -10.28 18.69 7.03
C TRP A 170 -11.74 19.09 7.13
N ASN A 171 -12.07 19.74 8.24
CA ASN A 171 -13.36 20.38 8.47
C ASN A 171 -13.19 21.89 8.29
N PRO A 172 -13.74 22.51 7.23
CA PRO A 172 -13.65 23.94 6.98
C PRO A 172 -14.12 24.82 8.15
N ARG A 173 -15.01 24.32 9.01
CA ARG A 173 -15.50 25.07 10.19
C ARG A 173 -14.38 25.36 11.19
N ALA A 174 -13.49 24.40 11.41
CA ALA A 174 -12.41 24.52 12.37
C ALA A 174 -11.30 25.46 11.89
N GLU A 175 -11.22 25.71 10.57
CA GLU A 175 -10.22 26.60 9.98
C GLU A 175 -10.64 28.07 9.94
N ASN A 176 -11.93 28.38 10.18
CA ASN A 176 -12.40 29.77 10.19
C ASN A 176 -11.93 30.58 11.43
N ASP A 177 -11.29 29.93 12.41
CA ASP A 177 -10.83 30.56 13.65
C ASP A 177 -9.36 31.05 13.61
N GLY A 178 -8.61 30.90 12.49
CA GLY A 178 -7.22 31.41 12.40
C GLY A 178 -6.56 31.42 11.01
N ASP A 179 -5.41 32.11 10.90
CA ASP A 179 -4.60 32.20 9.65
C ASP A 179 -3.89 30.90 9.26
N ARG A 180 -3.73 29.96 10.21
CA ARG A 180 -3.06 28.68 9.99
C ARG A 180 -4.07 27.65 9.51
N LYS A 181 -3.85 27.13 8.30
CA LYS A 181 -4.63 26.03 7.74
C LYS A 181 -3.98 24.70 8.10
N ASP A 182 -4.65 23.93 8.96
CA ASP A 182 -4.06 22.71 9.51
C ASP A 182 -3.88 21.65 8.41
N TYR A 183 -4.73 21.60 7.37
CA TYR A 183 -4.55 20.65 6.27
C TYR A 183 -3.22 20.82 5.54
N GLU A 184 -2.65 22.04 5.49
CA GLU A 184 -1.36 22.27 4.84
C GLU A 184 -0.23 21.60 5.62
N GLU A 185 -0.33 21.56 6.95
CA GLU A 185 0.65 20.88 7.78
C GLU A 185 0.63 19.37 7.55
N TYR A 186 -0.55 18.75 7.50
CA TYR A 186 -0.66 17.32 7.22
C TYR A 186 -0.23 16.97 5.79
N ALA A 187 -0.48 17.85 4.81
CA ALA A 187 0.04 17.68 3.47
C ALA A 187 1.57 17.73 3.45
N ARG A 188 2.19 18.67 4.18
CA ARG A 188 3.65 18.72 4.33
C ARG A 188 4.19 17.47 5.03
N ASP A 189 3.55 17.01 6.10
CA ASP A 189 3.96 15.77 6.79
C ASP A 189 3.95 14.56 5.84
N VAL A 190 2.99 14.48 4.91
CA VAL A 190 2.97 13.45 3.85
C VAL A 190 4.14 13.62 2.89
N LEU A 191 4.41 14.84 2.45
CA LEU A 191 5.48 15.12 1.47
C LEU A 191 6.89 14.98 2.06
N ASP A 192 7.07 15.25 3.34
CA ASP A 192 8.33 15.02 4.05
C ASP A 192 8.70 13.53 4.04
N GLU A 193 7.70 12.65 4.13
CA GLU A 193 7.89 11.19 4.09
C GLU A 193 7.86 10.61 2.67
N GLN A 194 7.08 11.21 1.78
CA GLN A 194 6.89 10.79 0.39
C GLN A 194 6.89 12.03 -0.54
N PRO A 195 8.08 12.53 -0.92
CA PRO A 195 8.19 13.78 -1.71
C PRO A 195 7.47 13.75 -3.06
N SER A 196 7.32 12.56 -3.67
CA SER A 196 6.63 12.35 -4.94
C SER A 196 5.14 12.04 -4.79
N ALA A 197 4.58 12.06 -3.58
CA ALA A 197 3.18 11.75 -3.35
C ALA A 197 2.27 12.76 -4.05
N ARG A 198 1.25 12.25 -4.76
CA ARG A 198 0.13 13.05 -5.23
C ARG A 198 -1.00 12.94 -4.22
N ILE A 199 -1.49 14.08 -3.74
CA ILE A 199 -2.40 14.19 -2.60
C ILE A 199 -3.79 14.56 -3.10
N ALA A 200 -4.77 13.74 -2.72
CA ALA A 200 -6.19 14.07 -2.86
C ALA A 200 -6.66 14.82 -1.61
N PHE A 201 -7.32 15.94 -1.80
CA PHE A 201 -7.83 16.79 -0.73
C PHE A 201 -9.34 16.60 -0.59
N VAL A 202 -9.82 16.45 0.64
CA VAL A 202 -11.25 16.26 0.92
C VAL A 202 -11.68 17.16 2.06
N SER A 203 -12.56 18.13 1.80
CA SER A 203 -13.26 18.82 2.88
C SER A 203 -14.53 18.06 3.24
N THR A 204 -14.83 18.02 4.54
CA THR A 204 -16.05 17.42 5.08
C THR A 204 -17.03 18.49 5.54
N HIS A 205 -18.26 18.08 5.90
CA HIS A 205 -19.29 18.94 6.51
C HIS A 205 -19.85 20.04 5.60
N ARG A 206 -19.96 19.76 4.30
CA ARG A 206 -20.58 20.64 3.30
C ARG A 206 -22.04 21.02 3.60
N ASP A 207 -22.73 20.25 4.43
CA ASP A 207 -24.15 20.42 4.78
C ASP A 207 -24.46 21.61 5.70
N VAL A 208 -23.45 22.41 6.07
CA VAL A 208 -23.62 23.52 7.02
C VAL A 208 -23.96 24.83 6.30
N PRO A 209 -25.09 25.48 6.62
CA PRO A 209 -25.42 26.81 6.10
C PRO A 209 -24.38 27.87 6.49
N ASP A 210 -24.18 28.87 5.64
CA ASP A 210 -23.36 30.08 5.90
C ASP A 210 -21.85 29.88 6.08
N LEU A 211 -21.30 28.71 5.71
CA LEU A 211 -19.86 28.49 5.69
C LEU A 211 -19.19 29.41 4.64
N ARG A 212 -18.42 30.41 5.08
CA ARG A 212 -17.61 31.28 4.21
C ARG A 212 -16.32 30.58 3.79
N TYR A 213 -16.45 29.58 2.93
CA TYR A 213 -15.33 28.81 2.40
C TYR A 213 -15.33 28.82 0.86
N PRO A 214 -14.16 28.79 0.19
CA PRO A 214 -14.10 28.73 -1.26
C PRO A 214 -14.87 27.52 -1.81
N GLY A 215 -15.59 27.72 -2.92
CA GLY A 215 -16.26 26.62 -3.60
C GLY A 215 -15.28 25.62 -4.21
N VAL A 216 -15.79 24.47 -4.67
CA VAL A 216 -14.97 23.35 -5.17
C VAL A 216 -13.91 23.77 -6.19
N GLN A 217 -14.29 24.55 -7.20
CA GLN A 217 -13.36 25.00 -8.25
C GLN A 217 -12.27 25.92 -7.69
N GLN A 218 -12.67 26.93 -6.93
CA GLN A 218 -11.75 27.92 -6.36
C GLN A 218 -10.76 27.29 -5.38
N MET A 219 -11.22 26.39 -4.51
CA MET A 219 -10.34 25.66 -3.59
C MET A 219 -9.39 24.73 -4.35
N GLY A 220 -9.87 24.04 -5.39
CA GLY A 220 -9.03 23.22 -6.25
C GLY A 220 -7.90 24.03 -6.90
N GLU A 221 -8.19 25.23 -7.41
CA GLU A 221 -7.18 26.15 -7.97
C GLU A 221 -6.17 26.60 -6.91
N LEU A 222 -6.62 26.95 -5.70
CA LEU A 222 -5.75 27.36 -4.60
C LEU A 222 -4.81 26.23 -4.17
N LEU A 223 -5.33 25.01 -4.05
CA LEU A 223 -4.54 23.83 -3.69
C LEU A 223 -3.55 23.47 -4.79
N HIS A 224 -3.96 23.57 -6.06
CA HIS A 224 -3.05 23.36 -7.18
C HIS A 224 -1.92 24.40 -7.21
N GLN A 225 -2.22 25.69 -7.01
CA GLN A 225 -1.19 26.74 -6.91
C GLN A 225 -0.23 26.50 -5.72
N ARG A 226 -0.71 25.87 -4.65
CA ARG A 226 0.05 25.67 -3.41
C ARG A 226 0.94 24.43 -3.44
N PHE A 227 0.43 23.33 -4.01
CA PHE A 227 1.08 22.01 -3.99
C PHE A 227 1.56 21.54 -5.37
N ASP A 228 1.26 22.29 -6.43
CA ASP A 228 1.77 22.09 -7.80
C ASP A 228 1.63 20.62 -8.27
N ASP A 229 2.73 19.96 -8.61
CA ASP A 229 2.77 18.56 -9.06
C ASP A 229 2.25 17.55 -8.01
N ASN A 230 2.32 17.91 -6.71
CA ASN A 230 1.80 17.08 -5.62
C ASN A 230 0.28 17.19 -5.46
N PHE A 231 -0.41 18.14 -6.12
CA PHE A 231 -1.86 18.20 -6.14
C PHE A 231 -2.45 17.14 -7.08
N ASP A 232 -3.45 16.39 -6.60
CA ASP A 232 -4.14 15.38 -7.39
C ASP A 232 -5.60 15.75 -7.70
N SER A 233 -6.38 16.02 -6.66
CA SER A 233 -7.79 16.43 -6.79
C SER A 233 -8.30 17.07 -5.50
N TYR A 234 -9.45 17.73 -5.58
CA TYR A 234 -10.18 18.24 -4.43
C TYR A 234 -11.67 17.89 -4.51
N ASP A 235 -12.22 17.38 -3.41
CA ASP A 235 -13.62 17.05 -3.26
C ASP A 235 -14.20 17.66 -1.98
N ASP A 236 -15.45 18.11 -2.05
CA ASP A 236 -16.18 18.65 -0.91
C ASP A 236 -17.42 17.80 -0.62
N VAL A 237 -17.37 17.07 0.50
CA VAL A 237 -18.35 16.04 0.85
C VAL A 237 -19.19 16.41 2.07
N ALA A 238 -20.50 16.17 1.96
CA ALA A 238 -21.41 16.17 3.09
C ALA A 238 -21.52 14.73 3.61
N LEU A 239 -21.01 14.47 4.82
CA LEU A 239 -21.21 13.20 5.52
C LEU A 239 -22.59 13.17 6.22
N THR A 240 -23.64 13.49 5.47
CA THR A 240 -25.04 13.40 5.89
C THR A 240 -25.56 11.98 5.71
N PRO A 241 -26.54 11.51 6.51
CA PRO A 241 -27.20 10.24 6.22
C PRO A 241 -27.82 10.33 4.83
N PRO A 242 -27.71 9.29 4.01
CA PRO A 242 -28.51 9.23 2.81
C PRO A 242 -29.99 9.19 3.24
N VAL A 243 -30.79 10.10 2.69
CA VAL A 243 -32.25 9.98 2.75
C VAL A 243 -32.61 8.73 1.95
N VAL A 244 -33.53 7.89 2.44
CA VAL A 244 -33.93 6.67 1.71
C VAL A 244 -34.40 7.07 0.30
N GLY A 245 -33.74 6.53 -0.73
CA GLY A 245 -34.01 6.88 -2.13
C GLY A 245 -33.17 8.05 -2.69
N ALA A 246 -32.31 8.68 -1.89
CA ALA A 246 -31.35 9.67 -2.36
C ALA A 246 -30.21 9.01 -3.17
N PRO A 247 -29.62 9.73 -4.14
CA PRO A 247 -28.42 9.28 -4.82
C PRO A 247 -27.28 9.00 -3.83
N ASP A 248 -26.42 8.06 -4.17
CA ASP A 248 -25.21 7.75 -3.41
C ASP A 248 -24.28 8.98 -3.36
N ALA A 249 -24.38 9.75 -2.27
CA ALA A 249 -23.63 10.99 -2.07
C ALA A 249 -22.11 10.77 -2.04
N LEU A 250 -21.66 9.55 -1.77
CA LEU A 250 -20.24 9.18 -1.73
C LEU A 250 -19.80 8.37 -2.96
N GLY A 251 -20.71 8.12 -3.91
CA GLY A 251 -20.40 7.34 -5.10
C GLY A 251 -19.26 7.94 -5.91
N GLY A 252 -19.24 9.27 -6.05
CA GLY A 252 -18.15 10.01 -6.70
C GLY A 252 -16.82 9.83 -5.99
N LEU A 253 -16.79 9.97 -4.65
CA LEU A 253 -15.57 9.79 -3.86
C LEU A 253 -15.07 8.34 -3.92
N ARG A 254 -15.96 7.34 -3.84
CA ARG A 254 -15.59 5.93 -3.97
C ARG A 254 -14.97 5.65 -5.32
N GLN A 255 -15.59 6.13 -6.41
CA GLN A 255 -15.04 5.99 -7.76
C GLN A 255 -13.69 6.68 -7.90
N LEU A 256 -13.54 7.86 -7.31
CA LEU A 256 -12.28 8.59 -7.30
C LEU A 256 -11.19 7.80 -6.59
N VAL A 257 -11.42 7.34 -5.35
CA VAL A 257 -10.46 6.54 -4.59
C VAL A 257 -10.08 5.28 -5.35
N LEU A 258 -11.07 4.56 -5.89
CA LEU A 258 -10.82 3.35 -6.69
C LEU A 258 -10.01 3.68 -7.95
N SER A 259 -10.33 4.76 -8.68
CA SER A 259 -9.58 5.16 -9.87
C SER A 259 -8.10 5.43 -9.56
N LYS A 260 -7.81 6.10 -8.44
CA LYS A 260 -6.45 6.40 -7.99
C LYS A 260 -5.71 5.13 -7.56
N VAL A 261 -6.36 4.24 -6.82
CA VAL A 261 -5.80 2.93 -6.46
C VAL A 261 -5.46 2.13 -7.72
N MET A 262 -6.36 2.11 -8.70
CA MET A 262 -6.16 1.40 -9.96
C MET A 262 -5.04 1.99 -10.84
N ALA A 263 -4.74 3.28 -10.65
CA ALA A 263 -3.64 3.96 -11.34
C ALA A 263 -2.26 3.69 -10.69
N LEU A 264 -2.21 3.09 -9.50
CA LEU A 264 -0.95 2.77 -8.85
C LEU A 264 -0.13 1.76 -9.69
N PRO A 265 1.19 1.96 -9.80
CA PRO A 265 2.04 1.10 -10.62
C PRO A 265 1.97 -0.35 -10.13
N ASN A 266 1.89 -1.28 -11.08
CA ASN A 266 1.83 -2.72 -10.82
C ASN A 266 0.76 -3.13 -9.79
N ILE A 267 -0.36 -2.40 -9.65
CA ILE A 267 -1.40 -2.77 -8.67
C ILE A 267 -1.93 -4.19 -8.89
N ARG A 268 -1.97 -4.67 -10.14
CA ARG A 268 -2.37 -6.04 -10.52
C ARG A 268 -1.14 -6.91 -10.72
N LEU A 269 -0.54 -7.39 -9.64
CA LEU A 269 0.56 -8.36 -9.73
C LEU A 269 0.02 -9.78 -9.78
N THR A 270 0.71 -10.64 -10.51
CA THR A 270 0.52 -12.09 -10.39
C THR A 270 1.68 -12.65 -9.58
N MET A 271 1.38 -13.29 -8.45
CA MET A 271 2.36 -13.81 -7.50
C MET A 271 2.17 -15.32 -7.31
N PRO A 272 3.19 -16.04 -6.83
CA PRO A 272 3.07 -17.47 -6.56
C PRO A 272 1.91 -17.79 -5.60
N GLN A 273 1.25 -18.93 -5.79
CA GLN A 273 0.17 -19.41 -4.90
C GLN A 273 0.64 -19.55 -3.45
N SER A 274 1.91 -19.88 -3.20
CA SER A 274 2.48 -19.95 -1.85
C SER A 274 2.50 -18.59 -1.14
N PHE A 275 2.70 -17.48 -1.87
CA PHE A 275 2.58 -16.13 -1.30
C PHE A 275 1.12 -15.84 -0.92
N ARG A 276 0.18 -16.28 -1.76
CA ARG A 276 -1.26 -16.12 -1.49
C ARG A 276 -1.70 -16.88 -0.25
N ALA A 277 -1.35 -18.16 -0.19
CA ALA A 277 -1.65 -19.02 0.96
C ALA A 277 -1.03 -18.45 2.25
N LEU A 278 0.21 -17.96 2.18
CA LEU A 278 0.88 -17.34 3.32
C LEU A 278 0.14 -16.10 3.83
N LEU A 279 -0.22 -15.16 2.93
CA LEU A 279 -0.96 -13.97 3.33
C LEU A 279 -2.32 -14.32 3.97
N GLU A 280 -3.09 -15.19 3.32
CA GLU A 280 -4.41 -15.61 3.80
C GLU A 280 -4.30 -16.28 5.17
N ARG A 281 -3.25 -17.08 5.40
CA ARG A 281 -3.01 -17.73 6.68
C ARG A 281 -2.65 -16.72 7.78
N LEU A 282 -1.81 -15.73 7.48
CA LEU A 282 -1.48 -14.65 8.42
C LEU A 282 -2.71 -13.81 8.79
N GLN A 283 -3.56 -13.49 7.81
CA GLN A 283 -4.82 -12.78 8.05
C GLN A 283 -5.78 -13.61 8.89
N GLN A 284 -5.85 -14.92 8.66
CA GLN A 284 -6.69 -15.82 9.45
C GLN A 284 -6.28 -15.84 10.93
N ILE A 285 -4.97 -15.87 11.22
CA ILE A 285 -4.46 -15.83 12.61
C ILE A 285 -4.84 -14.50 13.30
N SER A 286 -4.79 -13.39 12.56
CA SER A 286 -5.23 -12.09 13.07
C SER A 286 -6.75 -12.07 13.34
N TRP A 287 -7.56 -12.59 12.40
CA TRP A 287 -9.02 -12.55 12.48
C TRP A 287 -9.62 -13.44 13.56
N THR A 288 -8.99 -14.55 13.91
CA THR A 288 -9.43 -15.37 15.05
C THR A 288 -9.21 -14.66 16.39
N GLY A 289 -8.46 -13.56 16.41
CA GLY A 289 -8.12 -12.82 17.62
C GLY A 289 -7.14 -13.55 18.53
N GLU A 290 -6.59 -14.69 18.09
CA GLU A 290 -5.64 -15.49 18.87
C GLU A 290 -4.34 -14.71 19.12
N LYS A 291 -3.85 -14.00 18.09
CA LYS A 291 -2.62 -13.21 18.13
C LYS A 291 -2.72 -12.00 17.21
N TRP A 292 -2.25 -10.85 17.70
CA TRP A 292 -2.06 -9.64 16.89
C TRP A 292 -0.61 -9.44 16.42
N TRP A 293 0.30 -10.30 16.88
CA TRP A 293 1.69 -10.39 16.42
C TRP A 293 2.23 -11.82 16.59
N ILE A 294 3.27 -12.17 15.84
CA ILE A 294 4.00 -13.45 15.92
C ILE A 294 5.51 -13.19 15.83
N SER A 295 6.30 -14.06 16.46
CA SER A 295 7.75 -14.02 16.36
C SER A 295 8.24 -14.41 14.95
N HIS A 296 9.45 -14.01 14.60
CA HIS A 296 10.06 -14.43 13.32
C HIS A 296 10.08 -15.95 13.13
N ARG A 297 10.29 -16.72 14.21
CA ARG A 297 10.28 -18.20 14.16
C ARG A 297 8.91 -18.76 13.82
N GLU A 298 7.86 -18.22 14.43
CA GLU A 298 6.48 -18.63 14.15
C GLU A 298 6.09 -18.26 12.71
N PHE A 299 6.51 -17.09 12.23
CA PHE A 299 6.33 -16.71 10.82
C PHE A 299 6.94 -17.74 9.87
N LEU A 300 8.18 -18.20 10.12
CA LEU A 300 8.81 -19.22 9.27
C LEU A 300 8.06 -20.56 9.30
N GLN A 301 7.48 -20.95 10.44
CA GLN A 301 6.64 -22.16 10.53
C GLN A 301 5.35 -22.03 9.73
N VAL A 302 4.73 -20.85 9.75
CA VAL A 302 3.54 -20.55 8.92
C VAL A 302 3.90 -20.56 7.44
N ALA A 303 5.04 -19.97 7.06
CA ALA A 303 5.54 -19.98 5.68
C ALA A 303 5.80 -21.40 5.17
N GLU A 304 6.42 -22.25 5.99
CA GLU A 304 6.66 -23.65 5.67
C GLU A 304 5.34 -24.41 5.44
N ALA A 305 4.35 -24.23 6.31
CA ALA A 305 3.03 -24.84 6.15
C ALA A 305 2.26 -24.35 4.91
N CYS A 306 2.63 -23.20 4.35
CA CYS A 306 2.05 -22.63 3.14
C CYS A 306 2.89 -22.89 1.88
N GLU A 307 3.86 -23.81 1.95
CA GLU A 307 4.79 -24.15 0.86
C GLU A 307 5.61 -22.94 0.36
N CYS A 308 5.79 -21.93 1.20
CA CYS A 308 6.65 -20.79 0.91
C CYS A 308 8.04 -21.08 1.51
N HIS A 309 8.95 -21.56 0.67
CA HIS A 309 10.28 -22.01 1.10
C HIS A 309 11.41 -21.21 0.46
N VAL A 310 12.59 -21.28 1.06
CA VAL A 310 13.83 -20.81 0.44
C VAL A 310 14.07 -21.58 -0.86
N LEU A 311 14.18 -20.88 -1.98
CA LEU A 311 14.54 -21.52 -3.25
C LEU A 311 16.04 -21.83 -3.25
N LYS A 312 16.37 -23.11 -3.39
CA LYS A 312 17.76 -23.55 -3.46
C LYS A 312 18.45 -22.97 -4.70
N GLN A 313 19.70 -22.57 -4.53
CA GLN A 313 20.62 -22.26 -5.62
C GLN A 313 21.59 -23.41 -5.80
N ASP A 314 22.12 -23.57 -7.01
CA ASP A 314 23.18 -24.55 -7.29
C ASP A 314 24.44 -24.23 -6.44
N HIS A 315 24.77 -22.94 -6.27
CA HIS A 315 25.90 -22.45 -5.47
C HIS A 315 25.52 -21.18 -4.70
N GLY A 316 25.56 -21.21 -3.36
CA GLY A 316 25.31 -20.06 -2.47
C GLY A 316 24.18 -20.24 -1.46
N ASN A 317 23.89 -19.20 -0.69
CA ASN A 317 22.71 -19.15 0.17
C ASN A 317 21.47 -19.01 -0.73
N GLY A 318 20.46 -19.87 -0.54
CA GLY A 318 19.24 -19.86 -1.35
C GLY A 318 18.47 -18.53 -1.29
N TYR A 319 17.49 -18.35 -2.17
CA TYR A 319 16.66 -17.15 -2.20
C TYR A 319 15.53 -17.23 -1.16
N ASP A 320 15.55 -16.32 -0.18
CA ASP A 320 14.55 -16.23 0.89
C ASP A 320 13.20 -15.71 0.36
N MET A 321 12.38 -16.62 -0.15
CA MET A 321 11.02 -16.32 -0.59
C MET A 321 10.09 -15.88 0.55
N PRO A 322 10.11 -16.51 1.74
CA PRO A 322 9.33 -16.02 2.89
C PRO A 322 9.65 -14.57 3.24
N GLY A 323 10.94 -14.23 3.37
CA GLY A 323 11.35 -12.85 3.65
C GLY A 323 10.92 -11.88 2.56
N ALA A 324 11.04 -12.27 1.29
CA ALA A 324 10.58 -11.44 0.18
C ALA A 324 9.05 -11.24 0.15
N ALA A 325 8.27 -12.27 0.51
CA ALA A 325 6.82 -12.16 0.66
C ALA A 325 6.46 -11.21 1.81
N LEU A 326 7.13 -11.38 2.96
CA LEU A 326 6.93 -10.57 4.15
C LEU A 326 7.24 -9.09 3.91
N GLU A 327 8.32 -8.79 3.20
CA GLU A 327 8.64 -7.42 2.76
C GLU A 327 7.48 -6.80 1.97
N LEU A 328 6.88 -7.55 1.04
CA LEU A 328 5.74 -7.03 0.27
C LEU A 328 4.50 -6.84 1.14
N PHE A 329 4.19 -7.79 2.03
CA PHE A 329 3.03 -7.67 2.91
C PHE A 329 3.15 -6.47 3.87
N ASP A 330 4.37 -6.15 4.33
CA ASP A 330 4.65 -4.94 5.10
C ASP A 330 4.42 -3.67 4.27
N GLN A 331 4.97 -3.62 3.06
CA GLN A 331 4.82 -2.46 2.18
C GLN A 331 3.37 -2.25 1.72
N TRP A 332 2.61 -3.33 1.52
CA TRP A 332 1.20 -3.30 1.15
C TRP A 332 0.28 -3.05 2.36
N GLY A 333 0.81 -3.03 3.58
CA GLY A 333 0.06 -2.72 4.81
C GLY A 333 -0.78 -3.86 5.35
N TYR A 334 -0.56 -5.10 4.91
CA TYR A 334 -1.25 -6.24 5.50
C TYR A 334 -0.71 -6.61 6.88
N VAL A 335 0.60 -6.41 7.07
CA VAL A 335 1.32 -6.66 8.32
C VAL A 335 2.28 -5.50 8.56
N LYS A 336 2.92 -5.47 9.73
CA LYS A 336 4.06 -4.60 10.00
C LYS A 336 5.24 -5.41 10.50
N VAL A 337 6.42 -5.21 9.91
CA VAL A 337 7.66 -5.84 10.40
C VAL A 337 8.33 -4.92 11.41
N VAL A 338 8.58 -5.45 12.61
CA VAL A 338 9.31 -4.75 13.68
C VAL A 338 10.65 -5.43 13.88
N LYS A 339 11.73 -4.65 13.78
CA LYS A 339 13.09 -5.14 14.00
C LYS A 339 13.41 -5.09 15.49
N SER A 340 13.61 -6.24 16.12
CA SER A 340 13.99 -6.36 17.52
C SER A 340 15.14 -7.35 17.68
N ALA A 341 16.24 -6.95 18.32
CA ALA A 341 17.40 -7.79 18.60
C ALA A 341 17.91 -8.63 17.40
N GLY A 342 17.91 -8.04 16.20
CA GLY A 342 18.34 -8.71 14.96
C GLY A 342 17.31 -9.69 14.36
N ARG A 343 16.07 -9.69 14.84
CA ARG A 343 14.95 -10.49 14.30
C ARG A 343 13.85 -9.60 13.74
N ASN A 344 13.12 -10.14 12.77
CA ASN A 344 11.98 -9.49 12.12
C ASN A 344 10.68 -10.11 12.65
N ASP A 345 10.19 -9.61 13.77
CA ASP A 345 8.89 -10.02 14.29
C ASP A 345 7.77 -9.38 13.47
N VAL A 346 6.63 -10.07 13.41
CA VAL A 346 5.55 -9.73 12.47
C VAL A 346 4.30 -9.34 13.25
N VAL A 347 3.93 -8.07 13.15
CA VAL A 347 2.65 -7.56 13.64
C VAL A 347 1.58 -7.86 12.60
N LEU A 348 0.59 -8.65 12.98
CA LEU A 348 -0.51 -9.09 12.11
C LEU A 348 -1.66 -8.08 12.09
N ASP A 349 -1.81 -7.29 13.15
CA ASP A 349 -2.74 -6.18 13.24
C ASP A 349 -1.99 -4.86 13.47
N PRO A 350 -1.69 -4.11 12.40
CA PRO A 350 -1.04 -2.81 12.47
C PRO A 350 -1.68 -1.81 13.45
N SER A 351 -3.01 -1.85 13.60
CA SER A 351 -3.78 -0.92 14.45
C SER A 351 -3.34 -1.04 15.92
N ARG A 352 -3.16 -2.28 16.40
CA ARG A 352 -2.69 -2.59 17.76
C ARG A 352 -1.26 -2.11 18.04
N LEU A 353 -0.41 -2.09 17.02
CA LEU A 353 0.96 -1.58 17.17
C LEU A 353 0.96 -0.07 17.39
N ALA A 354 0.11 0.66 16.66
CA ALA A 354 0.00 2.12 16.85
C ALA A 354 -0.49 2.47 18.26
N GLU A 355 -1.49 1.73 18.78
CA GLU A 355 -1.94 1.84 20.18
C GLU A 355 -0.78 1.57 21.17
N ALA A 356 0.01 0.52 20.94
CA ALA A 356 1.12 0.16 21.82
C ALA A 356 2.25 1.22 21.81
N LEU A 357 2.56 1.81 20.65
CA LEU A 357 3.58 2.86 20.51
C LEU A 357 3.15 4.18 21.15
N ALA A 358 1.86 4.40 21.37
CA ALA A 358 1.32 5.59 22.06
C ALA A 358 1.74 5.68 23.53
N LEU A 359 1.97 4.50 24.14
CA LEU A 359 2.15 4.33 25.59
C LEU A 359 3.62 4.37 26.02
N VAL A 360 4.54 4.54 25.06
CA VAL A 360 6.00 4.56 25.25
C VAL A 360 6.51 5.96 24.92
#